data_AF-A0A833A5V8-F1
#
_entry.id   AF-A0A833A5V8-F1
#
_cell.length_a   1.000
_cell.length_b   1.000
_cell.length_c   1.000
_cell.angle_alpha   90.00
_cell.angle_beta   90.00
_cell.angle_gamma   90.00
#
_symmetry.space_group_name_H-M   'P 1'
#
loop_
_entity.id
_entity.type
_entity.pdbx_description
1 polymer ?
#
loop_
_entity_poly.entity_id
_entity_poly.type
_entity_poly.pdbx_seq_one_letter_code
_entity_poly.pdbx_strand_id
1 'polypeptide(L)'
;MSQLQLIWDWETIKQAIKDMLELARQRLPKGIYEELEMKLRDTASRYGLTPEEAKKIIEYVLQEYDNSLIEPAEPVGTVAAQSIGEPGTQMTLRTFHYAGVREFNVTLGLPRFIELVDAKKEPSTPIMYIYLDEEHRYDEQKAREVARRIEFTRIVNVASEVDIDLVNFSIVVRLDPVMLEDKGVSIDQVKKTLERLKIGEIDQSPDDPYVIIIKLPLTESISIMDLQKKREKVLNAKIKGIRKIKRVVIQRIGNEYVLVTEGSNLKEVLNVPGVDSTRTITNSIKEIEEVLGIEAARTALIREMKNVLDEQGLDVDIRHLILVADIMTQTGRIRQIGRHGVSGEKLSALARAAFEMTVQNLYEAAASGEEDRLLGVAENVIVGGVVNVGTGMVEVYMNPQPLRQSAEQNRG
;
A
#
# COMPACT_ATOMS: atom_id res chain seq x y z
N MET A 1 9.43 -61.52 27.42
CA MET A 1 7.98 -61.50 27.16
C MET A 1 7.50 -60.06 27.35
N SER A 2 7.89 -59.15 26.45
CA SER A 2 7.03 -58.61 25.36
C SER A 2 5.72 -57.99 25.87
N GLN A 3 5.81 -56.88 26.59
CA GLN A 3 4.73 -55.90 26.59
C GLN A 3 4.73 -55.25 25.20
N LEU A 4 3.88 -55.78 24.32
CA LEU A 4 3.58 -55.15 23.04
C LEU A 4 3.11 -53.73 23.31
N GLN A 5 3.90 -52.75 22.87
CA GLN A 5 3.42 -51.41 22.59
C GLN A 5 2.22 -51.56 21.64
N LEU A 6 1.01 -51.34 22.13
CA LEU A 6 -0.13 -51.02 21.27
C LEU A 6 0.17 -49.66 20.65
N ILE A 7 0.98 -49.66 19.60
CA ILE A 7 1.07 -48.55 18.66
C ILE A 7 -0.28 -48.59 17.94
N TRP A 8 -1.24 -47.83 18.44
CA TRP A 8 -2.47 -47.61 17.70
C TRP A 8 -2.07 -46.99 16.37
N ASP A 9 -2.35 -47.70 15.27
CA ASP A 9 -2.06 -47.18 13.94
C ASP A 9 -2.87 -45.88 13.75
N TRP A 10 -2.25 -44.88 13.14
CA TRP A 10 -2.86 -43.56 12.91
C TRP A 10 -4.20 -43.69 12.18
N GLU A 11 -4.35 -44.69 11.31
CA GLU A 11 -5.61 -45.01 10.65
C GLU A 11 -6.72 -45.42 11.63
N THR A 12 -6.39 -46.16 12.69
CA THR A 12 -7.36 -46.62 13.71
C THR A 12 -7.82 -45.45 14.58
N ILE A 13 -6.90 -44.56 14.95
CA ILE A 13 -7.18 -43.32 15.69
C ILE A 13 -8.00 -42.37 14.82
N LYS A 14 -7.63 -42.21 13.56
CA LYS A 14 -8.33 -41.35 12.59
C LYS A 14 -9.75 -41.84 12.33
N GLN A 15 -9.97 -43.16 12.27
CA GLN A 15 -11.31 -43.75 12.16
C GLN A 15 -12.17 -43.45 13.41
N ALA A 16 -11.58 -43.54 14.61
CA ALA A 16 -12.28 -43.33 15.88
C ALA A 16 -12.59 -41.86 16.20
N ILE A 17 -11.95 -40.92 15.50
CA ILE A 17 -12.05 -39.46 15.72
C ILE A 17 -12.61 -38.76 14.47
N LYS A 18 -12.99 -39.52 13.44
CA LYS A 18 -13.43 -38.98 12.15
C LYS A 18 -14.54 -37.93 12.30
N ASP A 19 -15.53 -38.19 13.14
CA ASP A 19 -16.67 -37.29 13.37
C ASP A 19 -16.23 -35.96 14.02
N MET A 20 -15.29 -36.02 14.96
CA MET A 20 -14.71 -34.85 15.63
C MET A 20 -13.78 -34.06 14.71
N LEU A 21 -13.04 -34.74 13.83
CA LEU A 21 -12.22 -34.09 12.81
C LEU A 21 -13.10 -33.40 11.75
N GLU A 22 -14.23 -33.98 11.37
CA GLU A 22 -15.20 -33.32 10.49
C GLU A 22 -15.81 -32.08 11.15
N LEU A 23 -16.17 -32.16 12.43
CA LEU A 23 -16.66 -31.01 13.20
C LEU A 23 -15.59 -29.91 13.33
N ALA A 24 -14.35 -30.30 13.62
CA ALA A 24 -13.22 -29.37 13.67
C ALA A 24 -12.95 -28.73 12.30
N ARG A 25 -13.08 -29.48 11.20
CA ARG A 25 -12.92 -28.97 9.85
C ARG A 25 -13.99 -27.95 9.45
N GLN A 26 -15.19 -28.04 10.01
CA GLN A 26 -16.27 -27.08 9.75
C GLN A 26 -16.09 -25.78 10.55
N ARG A 27 -15.60 -25.87 11.79
CA ARG A 27 -15.46 -24.70 12.67
C ARG A 27 -14.13 -23.97 12.54
N LEU A 28 -13.04 -24.69 12.32
CA LEU A 28 -11.69 -24.10 12.31
C LEU A 28 -11.29 -23.62 10.91
N PRO A 29 -10.50 -22.54 10.82
CA PRO A 29 -9.80 -22.18 9.60
C PRO A 29 -8.91 -23.33 9.09
N LYS A 30 -8.83 -23.48 7.76
CA LYS A 30 -8.05 -24.55 7.11
C LYS A 30 -6.62 -24.66 7.62
N GLY A 31 -5.93 -23.53 7.83
CA GLY A 31 -4.55 -23.53 8.30
C GLY A 31 -4.40 -24.12 9.71
N ILE A 32 -5.30 -23.77 10.64
CA ILE A 32 -5.28 -24.32 12.00
C ILE A 32 -5.64 -25.81 11.98
N TYR A 33 -6.60 -26.21 11.14
CA TYR A 33 -6.97 -27.61 10.97
C TYR A 33 -5.80 -28.45 10.41
N GLU A 34 -5.11 -27.95 9.38
CA GLU A 34 -3.96 -28.63 8.78
C GLU A 34 -2.79 -28.75 9.78
N GLU A 35 -2.53 -27.71 10.55
CA GLU A 35 -1.51 -27.74 11.61
C GLU A 35 -1.88 -28.71 12.73
N LEU A 36 -3.16 -28.76 13.12
CA LEU A 36 -3.68 -29.71 14.10
C LEU A 36 -3.51 -31.16 13.62
N GLU A 37 -3.91 -31.47 12.37
CA GLU A 37 -3.76 -32.81 11.80
C GLU A 37 -2.28 -33.21 11.74
N MET A 38 -1.39 -32.30 11.35
CA MET A 38 0.06 -32.55 11.30
C MET A 38 0.63 -32.83 12.70
N LYS A 39 0.30 -32.00 13.70
CA LYS A 39 0.77 -32.17 15.09
C LYS A 39 0.22 -33.42 15.75
N LEU A 40 -1.05 -33.77 15.50
CA LEU A 40 -1.64 -35.01 16.01
C LEU A 40 -0.94 -36.23 15.41
N ARG A 41 -0.62 -36.20 14.10
CA ARG A 41 0.11 -37.27 13.42
C ARG A 41 1.55 -37.41 13.93
N ASP A 42 2.28 -36.32 14.09
CA ASP A 42 3.64 -36.32 14.63
C ASP A 42 3.64 -36.87 16.07
N THR A 43 2.69 -36.42 16.90
CA THR A 43 2.56 -36.86 18.30
C THR A 43 2.20 -38.35 18.41
N ALA A 44 1.27 -38.83 17.57
CA ALA A 44 0.92 -40.24 17.51
C ALA A 44 2.11 -41.13 17.12
N SER A 45 2.97 -40.65 16.20
CA SER A 45 4.15 -41.38 15.77
C SER A 45 5.30 -41.40 16.78
N ARG A 46 5.48 -40.32 17.56
CA ARG A 46 6.62 -40.17 18.50
C ARG A 46 6.35 -40.72 19.89
N TYR A 47 5.15 -40.51 20.42
CA TYR A 47 4.83 -40.77 21.82
C TYR A 47 3.78 -41.87 22.01
N GLY A 48 3.05 -42.23 20.95
CA GLY A 48 1.84 -43.04 21.04
C GLY A 48 0.70 -42.22 21.65
N LEU A 49 -0.40 -42.10 20.92
CA LEU A 49 -1.55 -41.28 21.34
C LEU A 49 -2.78 -42.19 21.48
N THR A 50 -3.46 -42.13 22.61
CA THR A 50 -4.74 -42.83 22.75
C THR A 50 -5.87 -42.05 22.04
N PRO A 51 -6.93 -42.73 21.55
CA PRO A 51 -8.07 -42.04 20.94
C PRO A 51 -8.75 -41.05 21.89
N GLU A 52 -8.72 -41.30 23.21
CA GLU A 52 -9.32 -40.43 24.21
C GLU A 52 -8.51 -39.14 24.43
N GLU A 53 -7.19 -39.23 24.47
CA GLU A 53 -6.31 -38.06 24.56
C GLU A 53 -6.42 -37.19 23.31
N ALA A 54 -6.47 -37.82 22.14
CA ALA A 54 -6.66 -37.12 20.88
C ALA A 54 -8.01 -36.39 20.82
N LYS A 55 -9.09 -36.99 21.35
CA LYS A 55 -10.39 -36.32 21.49
C LYS A 55 -10.32 -35.10 22.41
N LYS A 56 -9.69 -35.23 23.57
CA LYS A 56 -9.50 -34.11 24.51
C LYS A 56 -8.70 -32.96 23.91
N ILE A 57 -7.67 -33.25 23.12
CA ILE A 57 -6.88 -32.23 22.43
C ILE A 57 -7.77 -31.46 21.44
N ILE A 58 -8.60 -32.15 20.66
CA ILE A 58 -9.51 -31.50 19.71
C ILE A 58 -10.56 -30.67 20.44
N GLU A 59 -11.16 -31.20 21.52
CA GLU A 59 -12.09 -30.44 22.37
C GLU A 59 -11.45 -29.18 22.94
N TYR A 60 -10.23 -29.28 23.46
CA TYR A 60 -9.51 -28.15 24.01
C TYR A 60 -9.24 -27.08 22.93
N VAL A 61 -8.80 -27.49 21.74
CA VAL A 61 -8.58 -26.56 20.62
C VAL A 61 -9.87 -25.87 20.19
N LEU A 62 -10.99 -26.60 20.16
CA LEU A 62 -12.29 -26.02 19.85
C LEU A 62 -12.76 -25.02 20.92
N GLN A 63 -12.58 -25.37 22.20
CA GLN A 63 -12.90 -24.47 23.32
C GLN A 63 -12.04 -23.20 23.29
N GLU A 64 -10.73 -23.33 23.09
CA GLU A 64 -9.83 -22.17 22.98
C GLU A 64 -10.17 -21.29 21.78
N TYR A 65 -10.57 -21.88 20.65
CA TYR A 65 -11.03 -21.12 19.50
C TYR A 65 -12.32 -20.34 19.79
N ASP A 66 -13.32 -21.00 20.38
CA ASP A 66 -14.59 -20.36 20.75
C ASP A 66 -14.38 -19.24 21.79
N ASN A 67 -13.47 -19.44 22.77
CA ASN A 67 -13.10 -18.43 23.76
C ASN A 67 -12.29 -17.27 23.17
N SER A 68 -11.62 -17.49 22.04
CA SER A 68 -10.81 -16.46 21.35
C SER A 68 -11.63 -15.60 20.39
N LEU A 69 -12.92 -15.91 20.19
CA LEU A 69 -13.80 -15.09 19.37
C LEU A 69 -14.06 -13.74 20.06
N ILE A 70 -14.18 -12.69 19.26
CA ILE A 70 -14.50 -11.36 19.78
C ILE A 70 -15.93 -11.33 20.32
N GLU A 71 -16.12 -10.70 21.48
CA GLU A 71 -17.45 -10.48 22.04
C GLU A 71 -18.26 -9.50 21.14
N PRO A 72 -19.53 -9.79 20.86
CA PRO A 72 -20.37 -8.90 20.08
C PRO A 72 -20.56 -7.56 20.82
N ALA A 73 -20.79 -6.49 20.06
CA ALA A 73 -20.89 -5.10 20.53
C ALA A 73 -19.58 -4.40 20.90
N GLU A 74 -18.43 -5.08 20.83
CA GLU A 74 -17.14 -4.46 21.12
C GLU A 74 -16.87 -3.27 20.18
N PRO A 75 -16.48 -2.07 20.68
CA PRO A 75 -16.20 -0.90 19.87
C PRO A 75 -14.85 -1.01 19.13
N VAL A 76 -14.73 -1.99 18.24
CA VAL A 76 -13.50 -2.30 17.48
C VAL A 76 -12.94 -1.13 16.70
N GLY A 77 -13.80 -0.22 16.23
CA GLY A 77 -13.36 1.00 15.53
C GLY A 77 -12.58 1.94 16.44
N THR A 78 -13.01 2.11 17.70
CA THR A 78 -12.31 2.93 18.69
C THR A 78 -11.01 2.29 19.11
N VAL A 79 -11.02 0.99 19.41
CA VAL A 79 -9.82 0.23 19.81
C VAL A 79 -8.79 0.25 18.69
N ALA A 80 -9.19 -0.05 17.44
CA ALA A 80 -8.28 0.00 16.30
C ALA A 80 -7.68 1.39 16.07
N ALA A 81 -8.49 2.44 16.18
CA ALA A 81 -8.00 3.82 16.04
C ALA A 81 -6.97 4.17 17.13
N GLN A 82 -7.21 3.73 18.37
CA GLN A 82 -6.28 3.91 19.48
C GLN A 82 -5.00 3.11 19.28
N SER A 83 -5.09 1.82 18.97
CA SER A 83 -3.93 0.94 18.78
C SER A 83 -3.04 1.36 17.61
N ILE A 84 -3.62 1.96 16.57
CA ILE A 84 -2.86 2.52 15.44
C ILE A 84 -2.28 3.90 15.79
N GLY A 85 -3.01 4.71 16.57
CA GLY A 85 -2.62 6.08 16.93
C GLY A 85 -1.60 6.18 18.06
N GLU A 86 -1.65 5.27 19.03
CA GLU A 86 -0.75 5.23 20.20
C GLU A 86 0.74 5.18 19.79
N PRO A 87 1.15 4.28 18.88
CA PRO A 87 2.52 4.25 18.38
C PRO A 87 2.94 5.55 17.70
N GLY A 88 2.01 6.31 17.12
CA GLY A 88 2.29 7.59 16.44
C GLY A 88 2.99 8.61 17.34
N THR A 89 2.74 8.59 18.65
CA THR A 89 3.43 9.46 19.62
C THR A 89 4.85 8.96 19.97
N GLN A 90 5.06 7.65 19.85
CA GLN A 90 6.33 6.98 20.12
C GLN A 90 7.24 6.94 18.89
N MET A 91 6.72 7.31 17.71
CA MET A 91 7.48 7.49 16.46
C MET A 91 8.35 8.76 16.53
N THR A 92 9.31 8.77 17.44
CA THR A 92 10.30 9.84 17.59
C THR A 92 11.66 9.36 17.10
N LEU A 93 11.89 9.56 15.79
CA LEU A 93 13.20 9.54 15.11
C LEU A 93 14.06 8.27 15.30
N ARG A 94 13.66 7.14 14.70
CA ARG A 94 14.60 6.06 14.31
C ARG A 94 15.02 6.15 12.84
N THR A 95 15.14 7.36 12.32
CA THR A 95 15.71 7.68 11.01
C THR A 95 17.04 8.37 11.31
N PHE A 96 18.21 7.83 10.98
CA PHE A 96 18.90 8.17 9.73
C PHE A 96 20.11 7.25 9.42
N HIS A 97 20.22 6.06 10.03
CA HIS A 97 21.37 5.19 9.80
C HIS A 97 20.97 3.75 9.47
N TYR A 98 20.44 3.54 8.27
CA TYR A 98 20.60 2.25 7.63
C TYR A 98 21.89 2.28 6.82
N ALA A 99 22.95 1.71 7.39
CA ALA A 99 24.18 1.47 6.67
C ALA A 99 23.91 0.43 5.56
N GLY A 100 23.86 0.88 4.31
CA GLY A 100 24.43 0.10 3.21
C GLY A 100 23.54 -0.48 2.10
N VAL A 101 22.21 -0.29 2.05
CA VAL A 101 21.41 -1.04 1.02
C VAL A 101 20.25 -0.30 0.34
N ARG A 102 19.85 0.90 0.75
CA ARG A 102 18.80 1.69 0.04
C ARG A 102 19.37 3.01 -0.45
N GLU A 103 19.82 3.08 -1.70
CA GLU A 103 20.23 4.32 -2.39
C GLU A 103 19.08 5.35 -2.54
N PHE A 104 17.84 4.98 -2.23
CA PHE A 104 16.69 5.86 -2.31
C PHE A 104 16.29 6.41 -0.94
N ASN A 105 16.20 7.73 -0.84
CA ASN A 105 15.62 8.43 0.31
C ASN A 105 14.11 8.17 0.32
N VAL A 106 13.68 7.08 0.94
CA VAL A 106 12.25 6.79 1.15
C VAL A 106 11.76 7.66 2.31
N THR A 107 10.58 8.26 2.18
CA THR A 107 9.86 8.80 3.34
C THR A 107 9.47 7.63 4.23
N LEU A 108 10.12 7.53 5.40
CA LEU A 108 9.90 6.45 6.36
C LEU A 108 9.15 6.95 7.59
N GLY A 109 8.50 6.02 8.30
CA GLY A 109 7.86 6.26 9.58
C GLY A 109 6.53 7.01 9.48
N LEU A 110 6.26 7.87 10.47
CA LEU A 110 4.96 8.53 10.63
C LEU A 110 4.50 9.36 9.42
N PRO A 111 5.36 10.17 8.75
CA PRO A 111 4.92 10.93 7.58
C PRO A 111 4.36 10.05 6.48
N ARG A 112 4.97 8.86 6.27
CA ARG A 112 4.48 7.89 5.29
C ARG A 112 3.15 7.30 5.70
N PHE A 113 2.98 6.97 6.99
CA PHE A 113 1.72 6.48 7.51
C PHE A 113 0.58 7.49 7.31
N ILE A 114 0.85 8.77 7.57
CA ILE A 114 -0.10 9.87 7.33
C ILE A 114 -0.49 9.93 5.85
N GLU A 115 0.46 9.83 4.91
CA GLU A 115 0.14 9.83 3.47
C GLU A 115 -0.81 8.71 3.05
N LEU A 116 -0.68 7.52 3.66
CA LEU A 116 -1.53 6.37 3.38
C LEU A 116 -2.94 6.60 3.91
N VAL A 117 -3.05 6.97 5.18
CA VAL A 117 -4.32 7.32 5.85
C VAL A 117 -5.02 8.48 5.13
N ASP A 118 -4.23 9.43 4.62
CA ASP A 118 -4.75 10.58 3.90
C ASP A 118 -5.14 10.29 2.44
N ALA A 119 -4.93 9.06 1.95
CA ALA A 119 -5.17 8.65 0.58
C ALA A 119 -4.55 9.62 -0.45
N LYS A 120 -3.31 10.06 -0.20
CA LYS A 120 -2.64 11.06 -1.03
C LYS A 120 -2.48 10.54 -2.47
N LYS A 121 -2.86 11.35 -3.46
CA LYS A 121 -2.83 10.99 -4.89
C LYS A 121 -1.44 10.58 -5.37
N GLU A 122 -0.42 11.34 -4.98
CA GLU A 122 0.99 11.05 -5.29
C GLU A 122 1.78 11.06 -3.98
N PRO A 123 2.46 9.96 -3.63
CA PRO A 123 3.29 9.91 -2.44
C PRO A 123 4.52 10.81 -2.60
N SER A 124 5.11 11.29 -1.50
CA SER A 124 6.28 12.18 -1.58
C SER A 124 7.49 11.52 -2.24
N THR A 125 7.67 10.21 -1.99
CA THR A 125 8.74 9.40 -2.60
C THR A 125 8.13 8.13 -3.20
N PRO A 126 7.64 8.19 -4.46
CA PRO A 126 7.10 7.02 -5.13
C PRO A 126 8.24 6.06 -5.49
N ILE A 127 8.04 4.77 -5.24
CA ILE A 127 9.01 3.71 -5.52
C ILE A 127 8.27 2.52 -6.12
N MET A 128 8.88 1.88 -7.12
CA MET A 128 8.43 0.60 -7.63
C MET A 128 9.53 -0.45 -7.56
N TYR A 129 9.12 -1.68 -7.29
CA TYR A 129 9.93 -2.89 -7.41
C TYR A 129 9.43 -3.65 -8.63
N ILE A 130 10.21 -3.57 -9.71
CA ILE A 130 9.88 -4.18 -11.00
C ILE A 130 10.65 -5.48 -11.09
N TYR A 131 9.91 -6.58 -11.07
CA TYR A 131 10.46 -7.91 -11.26
C TYR A 131 10.57 -8.19 -12.76
N LEU A 132 11.57 -8.98 -13.13
CA LEU A 132 11.82 -9.40 -14.50
C LEU A 132 11.26 -10.80 -14.75
N ASP A 133 10.94 -11.09 -16.00
CA ASP A 133 10.52 -12.42 -16.45
C ASP A 133 11.62 -13.48 -16.25
N GLU A 134 11.30 -14.75 -16.47
CA GLU A 134 12.25 -15.85 -16.26
C GLU A 134 13.50 -15.76 -17.15
N GLU A 135 13.42 -15.09 -18.32
CA GLU A 135 14.51 -14.97 -19.28
C GLU A 135 15.50 -13.84 -18.97
N HIS A 136 15.05 -12.79 -18.29
CA HIS A 136 15.82 -11.58 -17.98
C HIS A 136 16.26 -11.52 -16.50
N ARG A 137 15.68 -12.35 -15.64
CA ARG A 137 15.89 -12.35 -14.17
C ARG A 137 17.31 -12.70 -13.72
N TYR A 138 18.06 -13.49 -14.50
CA TYR A 138 19.42 -13.95 -14.15
C TYR A 138 20.54 -13.25 -14.92
N ASP A 139 20.20 -12.39 -15.88
CA ASP A 139 21.16 -11.75 -16.77
C ASP A 139 21.18 -10.23 -16.54
N GLU A 140 22.32 -9.74 -16.07
CA GLU A 140 22.53 -8.32 -15.77
C GLU A 140 22.47 -7.43 -17.00
N GLN A 141 22.93 -7.91 -18.16
CA GLN A 141 22.95 -7.12 -19.39
C GLN A 141 21.53 -6.88 -19.88
N LYS A 142 20.71 -7.93 -19.87
CA LYS A 142 19.29 -7.87 -20.20
C LYS A 142 18.51 -6.99 -19.21
N ALA A 143 18.78 -7.11 -17.92
CA ALA A 143 18.19 -6.25 -16.90
C ALA A 143 18.55 -4.76 -17.14
N ARG A 144 19.80 -4.47 -17.54
CA ARG A 144 20.26 -3.12 -17.90
C ARG A 144 19.55 -2.57 -19.12
N GLU A 145 19.26 -3.39 -20.12
CA GLU A 145 18.48 -2.97 -21.29
C GLU A 145 17.05 -2.57 -20.92
N VAL A 146 16.38 -3.37 -20.07
CA VAL A 146 15.04 -3.06 -19.57
C VAL A 146 15.08 -1.78 -18.72
N ALA A 147 16.07 -1.62 -17.84
CA ALA A 147 16.28 -0.41 -17.05
C ALA A 147 16.41 0.84 -17.95
N ARG A 148 17.23 0.79 -19.01
CA ARG A 148 17.41 1.88 -19.99
C ARG A 148 16.16 2.19 -20.81
N ARG A 149 15.20 1.27 -20.90
CA ARG A 149 13.90 1.51 -21.57
C ARG A 149 12.93 2.21 -20.63
N ILE A 150 13.00 1.92 -19.34
CA ILE A 150 12.11 2.46 -18.32
C ILE A 150 12.55 3.85 -17.87
N GLU A 151 13.86 4.06 -17.71
CA GLU A 151 14.44 5.31 -17.18
C GLU A 151 14.09 6.53 -18.05
N PHE A 152 13.46 7.54 -17.43
CA PHE A 152 13.08 8.76 -18.12
C PHE A 152 14.28 9.66 -18.38
N THR A 153 14.68 9.72 -19.65
CA THR A 153 15.83 10.50 -20.09
C THR A 153 15.39 11.81 -20.75
N ARG A 154 15.71 12.92 -20.09
CA ARG A 154 15.60 14.28 -20.63
C ARG A 154 16.95 14.76 -21.14
N ILE A 155 16.95 15.81 -21.96
CA ILE A 155 18.17 16.48 -22.42
C ILE A 155 19.02 16.95 -21.23
N VAL A 156 18.41 17.45 -20.14
CA VAL A 156 19.16 17.82 -18.91
C VAL A 156 20.00 16.67 -18.36
N ASN A 157 19.55 15.42 -18.51
CA ASN A 157 20.23 14.29 -17.91
C ASN A 157 21.36 13.73 -18.80
N VAL A 158 21.54 14.27 -20.01
CA VAL A 158 22.52 13.83 -21.03
C VAL A 158 23.44 14.97 -21.45
N ALA A 159 22.99 16.23 -21.31
CA ALA A 159 23.77 17.42 -21.59
C ALA A 159 24.63 17.81 -20.39
N SER A 160 25.91 18.08 -20.61
CA SER A 160 26.80 18.68 -19.63
C SER A 160 26.48 20.16 -19.44
N GLU A 161 26.33 20.88 -20.55
CA GLU A 161 26.04 22.31 -20.57
C GLU A 161 25.06 22.65 -21.70
N VAL A 162 24.17 23.61 -21.43
CA VAL A 162 23.28 24.18 -22.43
C VAL A 162 23.40 25.69 -22.37
N ASP A 163 24.15 26.25 -23.31
CA ASP A 163 24.45 27.67 -23.39
C ASP A 163 23.60 28.38 -24.43
N ILE A 164 23.41 29.68 -24.22
CA ILE A 164 22.77 30.57 -25.18
C ILE A 164 23.87 31.43 -25.79
N ASP A 165 24.07 31.28 -27.09
CA ASP A 165 24.86 32.22 -27.86
C ASP A 165 23.97 33.39 -28.26
N LEU A 166 24.19 34.54 -27.59
CA LEU A 166 23.45 35.78 -27.82
C LEU A 166 23.82 36.46 -29.15
N VAL A 167 24.97 36.14 -29.74
CA VAL A 167 25.45 36.75 -30.98
C VAL A 167 24.83 36.05 -32.18
N ASN A 168 24.87 34.72 -32.19
CA ASN A 168 24.32 33.92 -33.28
C ASN A 168 22.86 33.51 -33.06
N PHE A 169 22.22 33.96 -31.97
CA PHE A 169 20.87 33.57 -31.57
C PHE A 169 20.67 32.04 -31.62
N SER A 170 21.65 31.30 -31.08
CA SER A 170 21.67 29.84 -31.11
C SER A 170 21.76 29.25 -29.71
N ILE A 171 21.21 28.05 -29.55
CA ILE A 171 21.32 27.27 -28.31
C ILE A 171 22.35 26.18 -28.58
N VAL A 172 23.43 26.19 -27.80
CA VAL A 172 24.50 25.20 -27.90
C VAL A 172 24.29 24.17 -26.79
N VAL A 173 24.04 22.93 -27.18
CA VAL A 173 23.89 21.80 -26.26
C VAL A 173 25.15 20.95 -26.36
N ARG A 174 25.93 20.89 -25.28
CA ARG A 174 27.06 19.97 -25.15
C ARG A 174 26.57 18.69 -24.50
N LEU A 175 26.68 17.57 -25.20
CA LEU A 175 26.33 16.26 -24.69
C LEU A 175 27.53 15.62 -23.98
N ASP A 176 27.27 14.89 -22.90
CA ASP A 176 28.29 14.13 -22.19
C ASP A 176 28.34 12.69 -22.75
N PRO A 177 29.49 12.24 -23.30
CA PRO A 177 29.64 10.89 -23.84
C PRO A 177 29.42 9.79 -22.80
N VAL A 178 29.79 10.02 -21.53
CA VAL A 178 29.64 9.03 -20.46
C VAL A 178 28.16 8.83 -20.14
N MET A 179 27.39 9.93 -20.09
CA MET A 179 25.94 9.88 -19.84
C MET A 179 25.16 9.30 -21.03
N LEU A 180 25.66 9.50 -22.26
CA LEU A 180 25.09 8.89 -23.47
C LEU A 180 25.25 7.37 -23.47
N GLU A 181 26.44 6.87 -23.11
CA GLU A 181 26.72 5.43 -23.01
C GLU A 181 25.94 4.76 -21.88
N ASP A 182 25.92 5.37 -20.69
CA ASP A 182 25.23 4.78 -19.54
C ASP A 182 23.72 4.62 -19.82
N LYS A 183 23.12 5.62 -20.45
CA LYS A 183 21.68 5.65 -20.79
C LYS A 183 21.34 4.94 -22.10
N GLY A 184 22.33 4.56 -22.88
CA GLY A 184 22.16 3.90 -24.18
C GLY A 184 21.37 4.76 -25.16
N VAL A 185 21.69 6.05 -25.23
CA VAL A 185 21.07 7.02 -26.14
C VAL A 185 22.05 7.37 -27.24
N SER A 186 21.65 7.20 -28.50
CA SER A 186 22.44 7.62 -29.66
C SER A 186 22.24 9.11 -29.97
N ILE A 187 23.26 9.78 -30.49
CA ILE A 187 23.21 11.19 -30.93
C ILE A 187 22.06 11.42 -31.95
N ASP A 188 21.81 10.44 -32.84
CA ASP A 188 20.71 10.49 -33.81
C ASP A 188 19.31 10.56 -33.16
N GLN A 189 19.13 9.90 -32.02
CA GLN A 189 17.87 9.96 -31.27
C GLN A 189 17.69 11.35 -30.65
N VAL A 190 18.76 11.96 -30.16
CA VAL A 190 18.73 13.34 -29.63
C VAL A 190 18.38 14.31 -30.76
N LYS A 191 19.00 14.16 -31.94
CA LYS A 191 18.70 14.98 -33.12
C LYS A 191 17.23 14.87 -33.55
N LYS A 192 16.70 13.65 -33.69
CA LYS A 192 15.28 13.41 -34.01
C LYS A 192 14.34 14.02 -32.95
N THR A 193 14.73 13.98 -31.69
CA THR A 193 13.95 14.55 -30.59
C THR A 193 13.90 16.07 -30.69
N LEU A 194 15.04 16.70 -30.99
CA LEU A 194 15.15 18.15 -31.18
C LEU A 194 14.39 18.60 -32.44
N GLU A 195 14.44 17.84 -33.54
CA GLU A 195 13.70 18.13 -34.78
C GLU A 195 12.19 18.11 -34.54
N ARG A 196 11.68 17.19 -33.71
CA ARG A 196 10.25 17.13 -33.34
C ARG A 196 9.77 18.37 -32.60
N LEU A 197 10.64 19.12 -31.93
CA LEU A 197 10.27 20.33 -31.20
C LEU A 197 10.03 21.54 -32.12
N LYS A 198 10.47 21.49 -33.39
CA LYS A 198 10.30 22.58 -34.39
C LYS A 198 10.72 23.97 -33.88
N ILE A 199 11.81 24.04 -33.12
CA ILE A 199 12.29 25.29 -32.49
C ILE A 199 13.18 26.10 -33.46
N GLY A 200 13.86 25.43 -34.39
CA GLY A 200 14.77 26.03 -35.37
C GLY A 200 15.51 24.98 -36.21
N GLU A 201 16.51 25.41 -36.98
CA GLU A 201 17.41 24.53 -37.74
C GLU A 201 18.45 23.93 -36.80
N ILE A 202 18.70 22.63 -36.94
CA ILE A 202 19.59 21.88 -36.03
C ILE A 202 20.83 21.50 -36.82
N ASP A 203 21.93 22.14 -36.50
CA ASP A 203 23.25 21.85 -37.03
C ASP A 203 24.08 21.09 -35.99
N GLN A 204 24.89 20.14 -36.45
CA GLN A 204 25.91 19.51 -35.64
C GLN A 204 27.22 20.25 -35.85
N SER A 205 28.00 20.49 -34.79
CA SER A 205 29.30 21.14 -34.94
C SER A 205 30.22 20.27 -35.81
N PRO A 206 30.96 20.85 -36.79
CA PRO A 206 31.92 20.11 -37.61
C PRO A 206 33.12 19.57 -36.81
N ASP A 207 33.46 20.22 -35.71
CA ASP A 207 34.67 19.94 -34.93
C ASP A 207 34.44 18.93 -33.80
N ASP A 208 33.20 18.77 -33.32
CA ASP A 208 32.91 17.95 -32.16
C ASP A 208 31.52 17.27 -32.27
N PRO A 209 31.45 15.94 -32.42
CA PRO A 209 30.19 15.23 -32.68
C PRO A 209 29.19 15.30 -31.51
N TYR A 210 29.64 15.68 -30.31
CA TYR A 210 28.82 15.79 -29.10
C TYR A 210 28.18 17.17 -28.92
N VAL A 211 28.45 18.12 -29.82
CA VAL A 211 27.90 19.49 -29.74
C VAL A 211 26.81 19.68 -30.78
N ILE A 212 25.60 19.97 -30.31
CA ILE A 212 24.44 20.27 -31.14
C ILE A 212 24.13 21.76 -31.05
N ILE A 213 24.05 22.43 -32.20
CA ILE A 213 23.76 23.85 -32.32
C ILE A 213 22.35 24.00 -32.90
N ILE A 214 21.45 24.64 -32.15
CA ILE A 214 20.09 24.92 -32.59
C ILE A 214 20.03 26.39 -32.99
N LYS A 215 19.95 26.68 -34.29
CA LYS A 215 19.79 28.03 -34.84
C LYS A 215 18.31 28.40 -34.88
N LEU A 216 17.92 29.48 -34.21
CA LEU A 216 16.55 29.95 -34.24
C LEU A 216 16.29 30.79 -35.51
N PRO A 217 15.13 30.67 -36.16
CA PRO A 217 14.79 31.51 -37.32
C PRO A 217 14.69 32.97 -36.88
N LEU A 218 15.49 33.83 -37.49
CA LEU A 218 15.48 35.28 -37.28
C LEU A 218 14.12 35.87 -37.68
N THR A 219 13.22 36.00 -36.72
CA THR A 219 12.01 36.84 -36.85
C THR A 219 12.26 38.08 -36.01
N GLU A 220 11.91 39.27 -36.48
CA GLU A 220 12.30 40.60 -35.97
C GLU A 220 11.94 40.90 -34.49
N SER A 221 11.36 39.96 -33.74
CA SER A 221 10.89 40.11 -32.37
C SER A 221 11.31 38.95 -31.43
N ILE A 222 12.54 38.46 -31.53
CA ILE A 222 13.06 37.50 -30.53
C ILE A 222 13.54 38.27 -29.30
N SER A 223 12.75 38.24 -28.23
CA SER A 223 13.18 38.75 -26.93
C SER A 223 14.15 37.76 -26.24
N ILE A 224 15.03 38.26 -25.36
CA ILE A 224 15.90 37.43 -24.52
C ILE A 224 15.06 36.43 -23.67
N MET A 225 13.85 36.83 -23.28
CA MET A 225 12.90 35.96 -22.58
C MET A 225 12.42 34.77 -23.44
N ASP A 226 12.24 34.95 -24.74
CA ASP A 226 11.79 33.87 -25.62
C ASP A 226 12.89 32.83 -25.87
N LEU A 227 14.15 33.26 -25.90
CA LEU A 227 15.31 32.36 -25.90
C LEU A 227 15.42 31.55 -24.62
N GLN A 228 15.21 32.17 -23.46
CA GLN A 228 15.16 31.45 -22.19
C GLN A 228 14.02 30.42 -22.15
N LYS A 229 12.81 30.80 -22.58
CA LYS A 229 11.67 29.87 -22.68
C LYS A 229 11.94 28.72 -23.66
N LYS A 230 12.59 28.99 -24.80
CA LYS A 230 12.97 27.96 -25.78
C LYS A 230 14.08 27.05 -25.25
N ARG A 231 15.07 27.59 -24.54
CA ARG A 231 16.09 26.80 -23.82
C ARG A 231 15.45 25.88 -22.78
N GLU A 232 14.50 26.39 -22.00
CA GLU A 232 13.80 25.60 -21.00
C GLU A 232 12.97 24.46 -21.62
N LYS A 233 12.37 24.71 -22.80
CA LYS A 233 11.72 23.66 -23.60
C LYS A 233 12.71 22.62 -24.13
N VAL A 234 13.89 23.04 -24.58
CA VAL A 234 14.95 22.11 -25.02
C VAL A 234 15.44 21.27 -23.84
N LEU A 235 15.74 21.88 -22.70
CA LEU A 235 16.17 21.18 -21.49
C LEU A 235 15.16 20.10 -21.06
N ASN A 236 13.86 20.42 -21.09
CA ASN A 236 12.78 19.51 -20.70
C ASN A 236 12.31 18.56 -21.81
N ALA A 237 12.95 18.58 -23.00
CA ALA A 237 12.60 17.69 -24.08
C ALA A 237 12.86 16.23 -23.70
N LYS A 238 11.92 15.37 -24.11
CA LYS A 238 11.90 13.94 -23.75
C LYS A 238 12.55 13.14 -24.86
N ILE A 239 13.64 12.46 -24.56
CA ILE A 239 14.33 11.62 -25.54
C ILE A 239 13.73 10.21 -25.51
N LYS A 240 13.73 9.57 -24.33
CA LYS A 240 13.32 8.18 -24.13
C LYS A 240 12.80 7.97 -22.70
N GLY A 241 12.04 6.90 -22.51
CA GLY A 241 11.63 6.42 -21.19
C GLY A 241 10.19 6.73 -20.82
N ILE A 242 9.78 6.15 -19.70
CA ILE A 242 8.43 6.24 -19.15
C ILE A 242 8.27 7.51 -18.33
N ARG A 243 7.14 8.19 -18.46
CA ARG A 243 6.91 9.43 -17.70
C ARG A 243 6.86 9.13 -16.20
N LYS A 244 7.30 10.08 -15.37
CA LYS A 244 7.34 10.02 -13.89
C LYS A 244 8.42 9.14 -13.26
N ILE A 245 9.18 8.33 -14.02
CA ILE A 245 10.26 7.51 -13.48
C ILE A 245 11.60 8.22 -13.62
N LYS A 246 12.13 8.81 -12.55
CA LYS A 246 13.34 9.65 -12.59
C LYS A 246 14.62 8.85 -12.73
N ARG A 247 14.77 7.77 -11.96
CA ARG A 247 15.99 6.96 -11.88
C ARG A 247 15.63 5.50 -11.70
N VAL A 248 16.42 4.61 -12.27
CA VAL A 248 16.28 3.15 -12.11
C VAL A 248 17.59 2.59 -11.59
N VAL A 249 17.53 1.79 -10.53
CA VAL A 249 18.67 1.11 -9.94
C VAL A 249 18.43 -0.39 -10.02
N ILE A 250 19.45 -1.13 -10.44
CA ILE A 250 19.39 -2.60 -10.49
C ILE A 250 19.89 -3.11 -9.14
N GLN A 251 19.07 -3.92 -8.47
CA GLN A 251 19.44 -4.57 -7.22
C GLN A 251 19.32 -6.08 -7.38
N ARG A 252 20.22 -6.82 -6.73
CA ARG A 252 20.15 -8.28 -6.68
C ARG A 252 19.52 -8.71 -5.35
N ILE A 253 18.31 -9.23 -5.41
CA ILE A 253 17.59 -9.75 -4.24
C ILE A 253 17.67 -11.28 -4.31
N GLY A 254 18.53 -11.87 -3.48
CA GLY A 254 18.86 -13.30 -3.56
C GLY A 254 19.58 -13.66 -4.86
N ASN A 255 18.92 -14.44 -5.72
CA ASN A 255 19.45 -14.87 -7.02
C ASN A 255 18.81 -14.14 -8.21
N GLU A 256 17.95 -13.15 -7.97
CA GLU A 256 17.20 -12.45 -9.02
C GLU A 256 17.61 -10.98 -9.11
N TYR A 257 17.71 -10.46 -10.33
CA TYR A 257 17.83 -9.03 -10.56
C TYR A 257 16.44 -8.38 -10.55
N VAL A 258 16.29 -7.35 -9.72
CA VAL A 258 15.07 -6.55 -9.55
C VAL A 258 15.41 -5.10 -9.84
N LEU A 259 14.56 -4.42 -10.60
CA LEU A 259 14.72 -2.99 -10.88
C LEU A 259 13.94 -2.18 -9.84
N VAL A 260 14.63 -1.32 -9.12
CA VAL A 260 14.02 -0.40 -8.15
C VAL A 260 14.01 0.99 -8.77
N THR A 261 12.82 1.58 -8.88
CA THR A 261 12.65 2.89 -9.54
C THR A 261 12.35 3.99 -8.54
N GLU A 262 12.92 5.18 -8.77
CA GLU A 262 12.45 6.43 -8.17
C GLU A 262 11.36 7.03 -9.06
N GLY A 263 10.15 7.10 -8.53
CA GLY A 263 8.95 7.42 -9.27
C GLY A 263 8.14 6.19 -9.64
N SER A 264 6.86 6.40 -9.94
CA SER A 264 5.92 5.35 -10.28
C SER A 264 5.10 5.69 -11.52
N ASN A 265 4.97 4.69 -12.40
CA ASN A 265 4.07 4.70 -13.56
C ASN A 265 3.72 3.25 -13.94
N LEU A 266 2.96 2.57 -13.08
CA LEU A 266 2.60 1.16 -13.19
C LEU A 266 1.94 0.84 -14.53
N LYS A 267 1.07 1.71 -15.03
CA LYS A 267 0.36 1.49 -16.30
C LYS A 267 1.31 1.34 -17.50
N GLU A 268 2.31 2.21 -17.60
CA GLU A 268 3.28 2.14 -18.70
C GLU A 268 4.31 1.01 -18.46
N VAL A 269 4.73 0.80 -17.21
CA VAL A 269 5.73 -0.22 -16.84
C VAL A 269 5.26 -1.63 -17.14
N LEU A 270 4.00 -1.96 -16.87
CA LEU A 270 3.45 -3.30 -17.14
C LEU A 270 3.41 -3.67 -18.63
N ASN A 271 3.49 -2.67 -19.52
CA ASN A 271 3.50 -2.89 -20.98
C ASN A 271 4.92 -3.05 -21.55
N VAL A 272 5.96 -2.94 -20.72
CA VAL A 272 7.35 -3.06 -21.18
C VAL A 272 7.73 -4.54 -21.33
N PRO A 273 8.28 -4.95 -22.49
CA PRO A 273 8.76 -6.33 -22.65
C PRO A 273 9.96 -6.60 -21.72
N GLY A 274 9.93 -7.76 -21.05
CA GLY A 274 10.92 -8.15 -20.03
C GLY A 274 10.47 -7.90 -18.58
N VAL A 275 9.37 -7.17 -18.38
CA VAL A 275 8.79 -6.93 -17.04
C VAL A 275 7.78 -8.02 -16.70
N ASP A 276 7.88 -8.54 -15.48
CA ASP A 276 6.92 -9.47 -14.90
C ASP A 276 5.72 -8.73 -14.32
N SER A 277 4.58 -8.82 -15.00
CA SER A 277 3.34 -8.17 -14.60
C SER A 277 2.68 -8.75 -13.36
N THR A 278 3.05 -9.97 -12.95
CA THR A 278 2.42 -10.67 -11.83
C THR A 278 3.04 -10.34 -10.48
N ARG A 279 4.32 -9.94 -10.47
CA ARG A 279 5.10 -9.68 -9.25
C ARG A 279 5.49 -8.22 -9.04
N THR A 280 5.34 -7.36 -10.05
CA THR A 280 5.70 -5.94 -9.94
C THR A 280 4.85 -5.22 -8.89
N ILE A 281 5.49 -4.50 -7.96
CA ILE A 281 4.85 -3.82 -6.83
C ILE A 281 5.20 -2.33 -6.88
N THR A 282 4.26 -1.47 -6.49
CA THR A 282 4.46 -0.03 -6.30
C THR A 282 3.97 0.38 -4.91
N ASN A 283 4.55 1.43 -4.35
CA ASN A 283 4.07 2.03 -3.10
C ASN A 283 2.99 3.11 -3.35
N SER A 284 2.66 3.40 -4.62
CA SER A 284 1.60 4.34 -4.98
C SER A 284 0.23 3.66 -4.98
N ILE A 285 -0.51 3.80 -3.87
CA ILE A 285 -1.80 3.12 -3.67
C ILE A 285 -2.85 3.56 -4.69
N LYS A 286 -2.92 4.86 -5.01
CA LYS A 286 -3.89 5.40 -5.98
C LYS A 286 -3.68 4.84 -7.38
N GLU A 287 -2.44 4.62 -7.75
CA GLU A 287 -2.08 4.04 -9.03
C GLU A 287 -2.44 2.56 -9.12
N ILE A 288 -2.30 1.82 -8.02
CA ILE A 288 -2.78 0.43 -7.93
C ILE A 288 -4.30 0.38 -8.10
N GLU A 289 -5.03 1.29 -7.46
CA GLU A 289 -6.49 1.41 -7.63
C GLU A 289 -6.88 1.62 -9.10
N GLU A 290 -6.19 2.50 -9.82
CA GLU A 290 -6.51 2.81 -11.22
C GLU A 290 -6.16 1.68 -12.20
N VAL A 291 -5.11 0.89 -11.92
CA VAL A 291 -4.61 -0.14 -12.85
C VAL A 291 -5.10 -1.54 -12.50
N LEU A 292 -5.05 -1.93 -11.22
CA LEU A 292 -5.36 -3.28 -10.74
C LEU A 292 -6.71 -3.37 -10.03
N GLY A 293 -7.28 -2.23 -9.59
CA GLY A 293 -8.59 -2.16 -8.95
C GLY A 293 -8.55 -2.10 -7.42
N ILE A 294 -9.74 -2.11 -6.82
CA ILE A 294 -9.95 -1.76 -5.41
C ILE A 294 -9.40 -2.81 -4.43
N GLU A 295 -9.63 -4.10 -4.67
CA GLU A 295 -9.12 -5.16 -3.78
C GLU A 295 -7.59 -5.27 -3.78
N ALA A 296 -6.97 -5.04 -4.94
CA ALA A 296 -5.52 -4.96 -5.06
C ALA A 296 -4.99 -3.78 -4.23
N ALA A 297 -5.66 -2.63 -4.32
CA ALA A 297 -5.28 -1.45 -3.58
C ALA A 297 -5.55 -1.57 -2.06
N ARG A 298 -6.63 -2.23 -1.65
CA ARG A 298 -6.92 -2.61 -0.25
C ARG A 298 -5.79 -3.46 0.32
N THR A 299 -5.40 -4.50 -0.41
CA THR A 299 -4.31 -5.39 0.01
C THR A 299 -2.97 -4.64 0.06
N ALA A 300 -2.70 -3.78 -0.93
CA ALA A 300 -1.50 -2.95 -0.95
C ALA A 300 -1.46 -1.96 0.22
N LEU A 301 -2.60 -1.37 0.58
CA LEU A 301 -2.73 -0.47 1.71
C LEU A 301 -2.43 -1.18 3.04
N ILE A 302 -3.00 -2.38 3.26
CA ILE A 302 -2.73 -3.18 4.46
C ILE A 302 -1.24 -3.53 4.56
N ARG A 303 -0.65 -4.02 3.46
CA ARG A 303 0.77 -4.38 3.41
C ARG A 303 1.67 -3.19 3.66
N GLU A 304 1.39 -2.05 3.04
CA GLU A 304 2.20 -0.84 3.19
C GLU A 304 2.07 -0.26 4.60
N MET A 305 0.87 -0.20 5.18
CA MET A 305 0.67 0.22 6.57
C MET A 305 1.43 -0.67 7.54
N LYS A 306 1.37 -2.00 7.33
CA LYS A 306 2.12 -2.96 8.15
C LYS A 306 3.63 -2.76 8.01
N ASN A 307 4.14 -2.67 6.79
CA ASN A 307 5.56 -2.45 6.53
C ASN A 307 6.08 -1.18 7.22
N VAL A 308 5.31 -0.09 7.21
CA VAL A 308 5.68 1.17 7.87
C VAL A 308 5.78 1.02 9.39
N LEU A 309 4.90 0.24 10.01
CA LEU A 309 4.92 -0.03 11.44
C LEU A 309 6.05 -1.00 11.82
N ASP A 310 6.20 -2.09 11.07
CA ASP A 310 7.25 -3.11 11.25
C ASP A 310 8.66 -2.49 11.13
N GLU A 311 8.89 -1.60 10.15
CA GLU A 311 10.17 -0.91 9.97
C GLU A 311 10.54 0.00 11.16
N GLN A 312 9.55 0.43 11.95
CA GLN A 312 9.79 1.18 13.20
C GLN A 312 9.91 0.28 14.43
N GLY A 313 9.73 -1.04 14.26
CA GLY A 313 9.72 -2.01 15.36
C GLY A 313 8.47 -1.91 16.23
N LEU A 314 7.37 -1.40 15.68
CA LEU A 314 6.08 -1.29 16.34
C LEU A 314 5.21 -2.47 15.92
N ASP A 315 4.78 -3.26 16.89
CA ASP A 315 3.91 -4.42 16.65
C ASP A 315 2.44 -4.01 16.85
N VAL A 316 1.70 -3.92 15.75
CA VAL A 316 0.26 -3.66 15.74
C VAL A 316 -0.42 -4.81 15.02
N ASP A 317 -1.46 -5.35 15.64
CA ASP A 317 -2.21 -6.46 15.05
C ASP A 317 -2.81 -6.07 13.69
N ILE A 318 -2.63 -6.94 12.70
CA ILE A 318 -3.08 -6.72 11.32
C ILE A 318 -4.59 -6.52 11.20
N ARG A 319 -5.39 -7.04 12.14
CA ARG A 319 -6.85 -6.88 12.16
C ARG A 319 -7.27 -5.41 12.25
N HIS A 320 -6.52 -4.59 12.99
CA HIS A 320 -6.77 -3.15 13.07
C HIS A 320 -6.51 -2.48 11.71
N LEU A 321 -5.43 -2.89 11.02
CA LEU A 321 -5.09 -2.38 9.70
C LEU A 321 -6.08 -2.81 8.62
N ILE A 322 -6.59 -4.05 8.71
CA ILE A 322 -7.65 -4.57 7.83
C ILE A 322 -8.91 -3.73 8.01
N LEU A 323 -9.35 -3.48 9.26
CA LEU A 323 -10.54 -2.67 9.52
C LEU A 323 -10.42 -1.27 8.92
N VAL A 324 -9.25 -0.63 9.06
CA VAL A 324 -9.00 0.69 8.47
C VAL A 324 -9.05 0.64 6.95
N ALA A 325 -8.37 -0.33 6.33
CA ALA A 325 -8.35 -0.47 4.88
C ALA A 325 -9.75 -0.76 4.30
N ASP A 326 -10.56 -1.56 4.99
CA ASP A 326 -11.94 -1.87 4.60
C ASP A 326 -12.81 -0.60 4.62
N ILE A 327 -12.74 0.20 5.68
CA ILE A 327 -13.48 1.47 5.80
C ILE A 327 -13.05 2.45 4.69
N MET A 328 -11.75 2.52 4.39
CA MET A 328 -11.22 3.39 3.34
C MET A 328 -11.64 2.96 1.92
N THR A 329 -11.91 1.68 1.69
CA THR A 329 -12.20 1.10 0.36
C THR A 329 -13.68 0.76 0.14
N GLN A 330 -14.52 0.84 1.16
CA GLN A 330 -15.93 0.43 1.15
C GLN A 330 -16.77 1.00 0.00
N THR A 331 -16.50 2.23 -0.45
CA THR A 331 -17.30 2.93 -1.47
C THR A 331 -16.92 2.60 -2.91
N GLY A 332 -15.99 1.65 -3.12
CA GLY A 332 -15.48 1.31 -4.45
C GLY A 332 -14.46 2.32 -5.00
N ARG A 333 -13.96 3.22 -4.15
CA ARG A 333 -12.81 4.10 -4.37
C ARG A 333 -12.09 4.29 -3.05
N ILE A 334 -10.79 4.56 -3.08
CA ILE A 334 -10.04 4.84 -1.84
C ILE A 334 -10.35 6.26 -1.38
N ARG A 335 -10.77 6.38 -0.12
CA ARG A 335 -11.10 7.65 0.52
C ARG A 335 -10.12 7.98 1.63
N GLN A 336 -9.89 9.27 1.80
CA GLN A 336 -9.21 9.84 2.96
C GLN A 336 -10.00 9.56 4.25
N ILE A 337 -9.34 9.33 5.39
CA ILE A 337 -10.03 9.15 6.68
C ILE A 337 -10.64 10.47 7.22
N GLY A 338 -10.00 11.60 6.92
CA GLY A 338 -10.40 12.93 7.38
C GLY A 338 -11.68 13.51 6.74
N ARG A 339 -11.80 14.85 6.84
CA ARG A 339 -13.01 15.61 6.47
C ARG A 339 -13.46 15.47 5.02
N HIS A 340 -12.57 15.14 4.08
CA HIS A 340 -12.89 15.03 2.65
C HIS A 340 -13.22 13.59 2.22
N GLY A 341 -13.31 12.66 3.16
CA GLY A 341 -13.66 11.26 2.89
C GLY A 341 -14.52 10.67 3.99
N VAL A 342 -13.99 9.69 4.73
CA VAL A 342 -14.75 8.86 5.68
C VAL A 342 -15.50 9.70 6.71
N SER A 343 -14.86 10.71 7.30
CA SER A 343 -15.48 11.52 8.35
C SER A 343 -16.48 12.56 7.82
N GLY A 344 -16.23 13.10 6.62
CA GLY A 344 -17.12 14.07 5.98
C GLY A 344 -18.32 13.44 5.28
N GLU A 345 -18.23 12.19 4.85
CA GLU A 345 -19.34 11.45 4.24
C GLU A 345 -20.22 10.73 5.30
N LYS A 346 -20.01 10.99 6.60
CA LYS A 346 -20.92 10.48 7.65
C LYS A 346 -22.33 11.03 7.44
N LEU A 347 -23.34 10.20 7.66
CA LEU A 347 -24.74 10.56 7.43
C LEU A 347 -25.28 11.61 8.40
N SER A 348 -24.70 11.71 9.59
CA SER A 348 -25.17 12.62 10.64
C SER A 348 -24.56 14.01 10.52
N ALA A 349 -25.40 15.04 10.42
CA ALA A 349 -24.99 16.42 10.42
C ALA A 349 -24.32 16.81 11.75
N LEU A 350 -24.83 16.31 12.88
CA LEU A 350 -24.22 16.55 14.21
C LEU A 350 -22.84 15.91 14.31
N ALA A 351 -22.68 14.68 13.82
CA ALA A 351 -21.39 13.99 13.83
C ALA A 351 -20.36 14.70 12.94
N ARG A 352 -20.77 15.21 11.76
CA ARG A 352 -19.89 16.01 10.88
C ARG A 352 -19.51 17.33 11.54
N ALA A 353 -20.49 18.04 12.09
CA ALA A 353 -20.29 19.36 12.72
C ALA A 353 -19.41 19.31 13.98
N ALA A 354 -19.50 18.23 14.76
CA ALA A 354 -18.67 18.00 15.95
C ALA A 354 -17.22 17.64 15.61
N PHE A 355 -16.95 17.13 14.40
CA PHE A 355 -15.61 16.76 13.96
C PHE A 355 -14.84 17.97 13.40
N GLU A 356 -15.37 18.65 12.38
CA GLU A 356 -14.74 19.84 11.76
C GLU A 356 -15.79 20.66 10.97
N MET A 357 -15.45 21.90 10.57
CA MET A 357 -16.29 22.76 9.71
C MET A 357 -17.73 22.95 10.23
N THR A 358 -17.88 23.16 11.54
CA THR A 358 -19.17 23.16 12.26
C THR A 358 -20.24 24.05 11.63
N VAL A 359 -19.93 25.32 11.38
CA VAL A 359 -20.91 26.30 10.85
C VAL A 359 -21.37 25.91 9.45
N GLN A 360 -20.45 25.48 8.59
CA GLN A 360 -20.76 25.11 7.22
C GLN A 360 -21.62 23.84 7.17
N ASN A 361 -21.26 22.81 7.94
CA ASN A 361 -22.02 21.56 8.00
C ASN A 361 -23.46 21.78 8.50
N LEU A 362 -23.66 22.61 9.53
CA LEU A 362 -25.00 22.92 10.03
C LEU A 362 -25.81 23.80 9.07
N TYR A 363 -25.15 24.75 8.40
CA TYR A 363 -25.80 25.59 7.39
C TYR A 363 -26.27 24.77 6.19
N GLU A 364 -25.41 23.90 5.66
CA GLU A 364 -25.74 23.01 4.53
C GLU A 364 -26.87 22.06 4.92
N ALA A 365 -26.79 21.41 6.08
CA ALA A 365 -27.83 20.53 6.59
C ALA A 365 -29.18 21.24 6.75
N ALA A 366 -29.18 22.48 7.27
CA ALA A 366 -30.40 23.28 7.40
C ALA A 366 -30.96 23.70 6.03
N ALA A 367 -30.09 24.05 5.08
CA ALA A 367 -30.50 24.42 3.73
C ALA A 367 -31.06 23.24 2.93
N SER A 368 -30.53 22.03 3.14
CA SER A 368 -31.02 20.80 2.50
C SER A 368 -32.20 20.15 3.22
N GLY A 369 -32.53 20.59 4.44
CA GLY A 369 -33.56 19.97 5.27
C GLY A 369 -33.17 18.55 5.71
N GLU A 370 -31.89 18.34 6.05
CA GLU A 370 -31.38 17.04 6.48
C GLU A 370 -31.93 16.66 7.86
N GLU A 371 -32.42 15.43 8.00
CA GLU A 371 -32.91 14.88 9.26
C GLU A 371 -31.84 14.00 9.91
N ASP A 372 -31.55 14.26 11.18
CA ASP A 372 -30.59 13.47 11.93
C ASP A 372 -31.29 12.36 12.74
N ARG A 373 -30.87 11.11 12.53
CA ARG A 373 -31.46 9.92 13.16
C ARG A 373 -30.76 9.48 14.43
N LEU A 374 -29.68 10.15 14.83
CA LEU A 374 -28.94 9.85 16.07
C LEU A 374 -28.51 8.38 16.18
N LEU A 375 -28.01 7.80 15.08
CA LEU A 375 -27.61 6.39 15.06
C LEU A 375 -26.17 6.17 15.55
N GLY A 376 -25.31 7.18 15.37
CA GLY A 376 -23.89 7.11 15.72
C GLY A 376 -23.59 7.43 17.18
N VAL A 377 -22.33 7.25 17.56
CA VAL A 377 -21.86 7.46 18.93
C VAL A 377 -21.83 8.96 19.29
N ALA A 378 -21.23 9.80 18.44
CA ALA A 378 -20.98 11.22 18.76
C ALA A 378 -22.27 12.01 19.02
N GLU A 379 -23.25 11.82 18.16
CA GLU A 379 -24.57 12.43 18.21
C GLU A 379 -25.39 12.01 19.43
N ASN A 380 -25.39 10.72 19.80
CA ASN A 380 -26.02 10.27 21.05
C ASN A 380 -25.34 10.88 22.28
N VAL A 381 -24.01 10.99 22.29
CA VAL A 381 -23.29 11.66 23.40
C VAL A 381 -23.66 13.14 23.51
N ILE A 382 -23.78 13.86 22.38
CA ILE A 382 -24.13 15.28 22.36
C ILE A 382 -25.55 15.51 22.91
N VAL A 383 -26.51 14.67 22.54
CA VAL A 383 -27.91 14.79 22.97
C VAL A 383 -28.15 14.19 24.36
N GLY A 384 -27.16 13.48 24.92
CA GLY A 384 -27.28 12.79 26.22
C GLY A 384 -28.04 11.46 26.17
N GLY A 385 -28.10 10.84 24.99
CA GLY A 385 -28.65 9.51 24.76
C GLY A 385 -27.67 8.38 25.10
N VAL A 386 -28.17 7.14 25.05
CA VAL A 386 -27.36 5.93 25.21
C VAL A 386 -26.71 5.58 23.87
N VAL A 387 -25.43 5.23 23.89
CA VAL A 387 -24.68 4.84 22.68
C VAL A 387 -24.93 3.37 22.33
N ASN A 388 -25.13 3.06 21.05
CA ASN A 388 -25.37 1.69 20.57
C ASN A 388 -24.06 0.88 20.41
N VAL A 389 -23.20 0.91 21.42
CA VAL A 389 -21.95 0.12 21.49
C VAL A 389 -21.74 -0.38 22.93
N GLY A 390 -21.04 -1.50 23.08
CA GLY A 390 -20.84 -2.15 24.38
C GLY A 390 -22.16 -2.53 25.05
N THR A 391 -22.33 -2.16 26.31
CA THR A 391 -23.53 -2.49 27.11
C THR A 391 -24.81 -1.85 26.59
N GLY A 392 -24.73 -0.77 25.80
CA GLY A 392 -25.90 -0.11 25.23
C GLY A 392 -26.60 -0.92 24.13
N MET A 393 -25.96 -1.97 23.60
CA MET A 393 -26.57 -2.87 22.62
C MET A 393 -27.39 -4.01 23.27
N VAL A 394 -27.24 -4.25 24.56
CA VAL A 394 -27.88 -5.36 25.26
C VAL A 394 -29.25 -4.93 25.78
N GLU A 395 -30.29 -5.63 25.33
CA GLU A 395 -31.64 -5.48 25.87
C GLU A 395 -31.93 -6.58 26.91
N VAL A 396 -32.36 -6.18 28.10
CA VAL A 396 -32.68 -7.12 29.19
C VAL A 396 -34.19 -7.24 29.35
N TYR A 397 -34.68 -8.47 29.25
CA TYR A 397 -36.07 -8.81 29.51
C TYR A 397 -36.15 -9.69 30.74
N MET A 398 -36.99 -9.30 31.71
CA MET A 398 -37.15 -10.04 32.96
C MET A 398 -38.62 -10.37 33.18
N ASN A 399 -38.92 -11.65 33.38
CA ASN A 399 -40.25 -12.10 33.78
C ASN A 399 -40.36 -12.09 35.32
N PRO A 400 -41.18 -11.21 35.93
CA PRO A 400 -41.27 -11.08 37.39
C PRO A 400 -42.18 -12.13 38.06
N GLN A 401 -42.88 -12.98 37.30
CA GLN A 401 -43.82 -13.98 37.85
C GLN A 401 -43.20 -14.93 38.90
N PRO A 402 -41.99 -15.50 38.71
CA PRO A 402 -41.40 -16.44 39.67
C PRO A 402 -41.01 -15.78 40.99
N LEU A 403 -40.71 -14.48 40.99
CA LEU A 403 -40.34 -13.71 42.19
C LEU A 403 -41.53 -13.41 43.10
N ARG A 404 -42.73 -13.30 42.52
CA ARG A 404 -43.95 -13.10 43.32
C ARG A 404 -44.33 -14.37 44.08
N GLN A 405 -44.20 -15.54 43.44
CA GLN A 405 -44.54 -16.82 44.06
C GLN A 405 -43.62 -17.17 45.25
N SER A 406 -42.33 -16.88 45.14
CA SER A 406 -41.37 -17.08 46.24
C SER A 406 -41.51 -16.06 47.37
N ALA A 407 -41.90 -14.81 47.06
CA ALA A 407 -42.20 -13.81 48.08
C ALA A 407 -43.49 -14.11 48.86
N GLU A 408 -44.49 -14.72 48.21
CA GLU A 408 -45.73 -15.16 48.86
C GLU A 408 -45.52 -16.43 49.70
N GLN A 409 -44.67 -17.37 49.26
CA GLN A 409 -44.30 -18.56 50.04
C GLN A 409 -43.48 -18.24 51.29
N ASN A 410 -42.66 -17.19 51.28
CA ASN A 410 -41.87 -16.76 52.45
C ASN A 410 -42.65 -15.85 53.43
N ARG A 411 -43.91 -15.48 53.10
CA ARG A 411 -44.78 -14.66 53.95
C ARG A 411 -45.87 -15.45 54.67
N GLY A 412 -46.00 -16.75 54.41
CA GLY A 412 -46.79 -17.70 55.21
C GLY A 412 -45.89 -18.47 56.15
#